data_AF-A0A7R9ADD8-F1
#
_entry.id   AF-A0A7R9ADD8-F1
#
_cell.length_a   1.000
_cell.length_b   1.000
_cell.length_c   1.000
_cell.angle_alpha   90.00
_cell.angle_beta   90.00
_cell.angle_gamma   90.00
#
_symmetry.space_group_name_H-M   'P 1'
#
loop_
_entity.id
_entity.type
_entity.pdbx_description
1 polymer ?
#
loop_
_entity_poly.entity_id
_entity_poly.type
_entity_poly.pdbx_seq_one_letter_code
_entity_poly.pdbx_strand_id
1 'polypeptide(L)'
;MDDGRVLKIIYNEDEDAEKVNSVVIEDLEVLGNAKRVVNMYRYREERKPAKIIVIGDELIKALSVHRCNLVKSCSDCVKLQDPYCAWDTMDKGHCTEVANGSNEIKPFRYVQDIRSGNSSQCPRTARCWCDGSNWKASG
;
A
#
# COMPACT_ATOMS: atom_id res chain seq x y z
N MET A 1 15.97 8.83 -19.48
CA MET A 1 15.38 7.64 -20.14
C MET A 1 14.47 6.97 -19.12
N ASP A 2 13.38 6.35 -19.56
CA ASP A 2 12.55 5.50 -18.71
C ASP A 2 13.40 4.30 -18.22
N ASP A 3 13.40 4.06 -16.91
CA ASP A 3 14.18 3.03 -16.23
C ASP A 3 13.35 1.80 -15.83
N GLY A 4 12.14 1.66 -16.37
CA GLY A 4 11.32 0.46 -16.18
C GLY A 4 10.58 0.43 -14.85
N ARG A 5 10.33 1.61 -14.28
CA ARG A 5 9.66 1.79 -12.99
C ARG A 5 8.16 1.99 -13.11
N VAL A 6 7.44 1.53 -12.09
CA VAL A 6 5.99 1.69 -11.96
C VAL A 6 5.68 2.28 -10.61
N LEU A 7 4.99 3.42 -10.63
CA LEU A 7 4.48 4.10 -9.43
C LEU A 7 3.03 3.73 -9.19
N LYS A 8 2.70 3.42 -7.93
CA LYS A 8 1.32 3.35 -7.45
C LYS A 8 1.02 4.59 -6.63
N ILE A 9 0.05 5.37 -7.07
CA ILE A 9 -0.29 6.67 -6.48
C ILE A 9 -1.80 6.70 -6.19
N ILE A 10 -2.18 7.28 -5.07
CA ILE A 10 -3.57 7.68 -4.80
C ILE A 10 -3.65 9.20 -4.68
N TYR A 11 -4.86 9.71 -4.90
CA TYR A 11 -5.21 11.11 -4.74
C TYR A 11 -6.32 11.18 -3.69
N ASN A 12 -6.08 11.99 -2.67
CA ASN A 12 -7.03 12.27 -1.61
C ASN A 12 -7.49 13.72 -1.78
N GLU A 13 -8.80 13.92 -1.86
CA GLU A 13 -9.41 15.24 -1.80
C GLU A 13 -9.50 15.68 -0.34
N ASP A 14 -9.07 16.91 -0.05
CA ASP A 14 -9.29 17.56 1.24
C ASP A 14 -10.77 17.96 1.40
N GLU A 15 -11.23 18.14 2.64
CA GLU A 15 -12.64 18.47 2.92
C GLU A 15 -13.11 19.77 2.26
N ASP A 16 -12.17 20.71 2.04
CA ASP A 16 -12.43 22.00 1.38
C ASP A 16 -12.28 21.96 -0.15
N ALA A 17 -12.06 20.79 -0.77
CA ALA A 17 -11.96 20.53 -2.22
C ALA A 17 -10.92 21.37 -3.02
N GLU A 18 -10.28 22.37 -2.44
CA GLU A 18 -9.28 23.21 -3.09
C GLU A 18 -7.89 22.56 -3.14
N LYS A 19 -7.66 21.51 -2.34
CA LYS A 19 -6.37 20.82 -2.24
C LYS A 19 -6.52 19.32 -2.51
N VAL A 20 -5.74 18.84 -3.48
CA VAL A 20 -5.57 17.41 -3.76
C VAL A 20 -4.22 16.97 -3.20
N ASN A 21 -4.24 16.07 -2.23
CA ASN A 21 -3.04 15.46 -1.66
C ASN A 21 -2.75 14.15 -2.40
N SER A 22 -1.59 14.06 -3.04
CA SER A 22 -1.14 12.81 -3.68
C SER A 22 -0.22 12.02 -2.75
N VAL A 23 -0.39 10.70 -2.72
CA VAL A 23 0.44 9.79 -1.93
C VAL A 23 1.01 8.73 -2.85
N VAL A 24 2.34 8.68 -2.93
CA VAL A 24 3.05 7.57 -3.60
C VAL A 24 3.08 6.39 -2.63
N ILE A 25 2.32 5.35 -2.95
CA ILE A 25 2.20 4.14 -2.14
C ILE A 25 3.42 3.24 -2.38
N GLU A 26 3.79 3.06 -3.64
CA GLU A 26 4.90 2.21 -4.04
C GLU A 26 5.63 2.78 -5.24
N ASP A 27 6.94 2.52 -5.27
CA ASP A 27 7.85 2.81 -6.37
C ASP A 27 8.67 1.56 -6.66
N LEU A 28 8.33 0.88 -7.75
CA LEU A 28 8.88 -0.42 -8.09
C LEU A 28 9.71 -0.36 -9.35
N GLU A 29 10.92 -0.92 -9.30
CA GLU A 29 11.67 -1.33 -10.49
C GLU A 29 11.12 -2.68 -10.99
N VAL A 30 10.46 -2.69 -12.14
CA VAL A 30 9.71 -3.85 -12.63
C VAL A 30 10.47 -4.59 -13.73
N LEU A 31 11.02 -3.84 -14.67
CA LEU A 31 11.66 -4.40 -15.88
C LEU A 31 13.19 -4.47 -15.76
N GLY A 32 13.76 -3.82 -14.75
CA GLY A 32 15.21 -3.66 -14.59
C GLY A 32 15.77 -2.46 -15.35
N ASN A 33 16.92 -1.96 -14.91
CA ASN A 33 17.63 -0.81 -15.50
C ASN A 33 17.60 -0.78 -17.05
N ALA A 34 17.25 0.39 -17.58
CA ALA A 34 17.24 0.77 -19.00
C ALA A 34 16.20 0.06 -19.90
N LYS A 35 15.16 -0.58 -19.33
CA LYS A 35 14.05 -1.16 -20.11
C LYS A 35 12.78 -0.33 -19.98
N ARG A 36 12.38 0.31 -21.08
CA ARG A 36 11.20 1.19 -21.13
C ARG A 36 9.91 0.40 -20.90
N VAL A 37 8.99 0.97 -20.13
CA VAL A 37 7.58 0.55 -20.08
C VAL A 37 6.89 1.05 -21.34
N VAL A 38 6.39 0.13 -22.16
CA VAL A 38 5.70 0.43 -23.41
C VAL A 38 4.20 0.52 -23.20
N ASN A 39 3.64 -0.36 -22.36
CA ASN A 39 2.21 -0.37 -22.08
C ASN A 39 1.90 -1.00 -20.72
N MET A 40 0.73 -0.69 -20.18
CA MET A 40 0.24 -1.26 -18.93
C MET A 40 -1.25 -1.59 -19.03
N TYR A 41 -1.62 -2.80 -18.60
CA TYR A 41 -3.01 -3.23 -18.54
C TYR A 41 -3.38 -3.69 -17.14
N ARG A 42 -4.57 -3.29 -16.71
CA ARG A 42 -5.17 -3.85 -15.49
C ARG A 42 -6.00 -5.07 -15.85
N TYR A 43 -5.57 -6.23 -15.38
CA TYR A 43 -6.25 -7.50 -15.57
C TYR A 43 -7.00 -7.89 -14.29
N ARG A 44 -8.30 -8.18 -14.43
CA ARG A 44 -9.15 -8.70 -13.35
C ARG A 44 -9.80 -9.98 -13.83
N GLU A 45 -9.61 -11.05 -13.07
CA GLU A 45 -10.29 -12.33 -13.24
C GLU A 45 -11.24 -12.54 -12.06
N GLU A 46 -12.39 -13.15 -12.28
CA GLU A 46 -13.36 -13.40 -11.21
C GLU A 46 -12.73 -14.26 -10.11
N ARG A 47 -12.95 -13.88 -8.84
CA ARG A 47 -12.42 -14.57 -7.65
C ARG A 47 -10.89 -14.66 -7.55
N LYS A 48 -10.13 -13.93 -8.36
CA LYS A 48 -8.66 -13.81 -8.21
C LYS A 48 -8.23 -12.37 -7.94
N PRO A 49 -7.11 -12.17 -7.21
CA PRO A 49 -6.54 -10.84 -7.03
C PRO A 49 -6.24 -10.18 -8.38
N ALA A 50 -6.57 -8.89 -8.49
CA ALA A 50 -6.30 -8.13 -9.71
C ALA A 50 -4.79 -7.99 -9.94
N LYS A 51 -4.39 -7.92 -11.22
CA LYS A 51 -3.00 -7.79 -11.63
C LYS A 51 -2.80 -6.59 -12.55
N ILE A 52 -1.60 -6.02 -12.52
CA ILE A 52 -1.11 -5.10 -13.55
C ILE A 52 -0.14 -5.86 -14.44
N ILE A 53 -0.44 -5.92 -15.73
CA ILE A 53 0.45 -6.45 -16.76
C ILE A 53 1.27 -5.28 -17.29
N VAL A 54 2.58 -5.30 -17.06
CA VAL A 54 3.54 -4.32 -17.53
C VAL A 54 4.26 -4.91 -18.73
N ILE A 55 4.15 -4.25 -19.87
CA ILE A 55 4.77 -4.65 -21.13
C ILE A 55 5.94 -3.71 -21.39
N GLY A 56 7.15 -4.26 -21.43
CA GLY A 56 8.35 -3.56 -21.88
C GLY A 56 8.78 -3.98 -23.27
N ASP A 57 9.90 -3.41 -23.74
CA ASP A 57 10.47 -3.72 -25.06
C ASP A 57 10.88 -5.21 -25.20
N GLU A 58 11.39 -5.82 -24.13
CA GLU A 58 11.95 -7.19 -24.18
C GLU A 58 11.18 -8.21 -23.32
N LEU A 59 10.38 -7.75 -22.37
CA LEU A 59 9.78 -8.64 -21.38
C LEU A 59 8.45 -8.11 -20.84
N ILE A 60 7.63 -9.06 -20.38
CA ILE A 60 6.31 -8.79 -19.79
C ILE A 60 6.34 -9.26 -18.33
N LYS A 61 5.85 -8.42 -17.41
CA LYS A 61 5.69 -8.75 -15.99
C LYS A 61 4.24 -8.62 -15.57
N ALA A 62 3.77 -9.57 -14.78
CA ALA A 62 2.48 -9.48 -14.11
C ALA A 62 2.70 -9.21 -12.61
N LEU A 63 2.20 -8.09 -12.12
CA LEU A 63 2.31 -7.66 -10.73
C LEU A 63 0.94 -7.77 -10.06
N SER A 64 0.89 -8.19 -8.80
CA SER A 64 -0.30 -7.95 -7.98
C SER A 64 -0.54 -6.44 -7.84
N VAL A 65 -1.81 -6.01 -7.83
CA VAL A 65 -2.17 -4.59 -7.60
C VAL A 65 -1.91 -4.14 -6.17
N HIS A 66 -1.65 -5.06 -5.25
CA HIS A 66 -1.35 -4.80 -3.84
C HIS A 66 -0.32 -5.81 -3.31
N ARG A 67 0.41 -5.42 -2.25
CA ARG A 67 1.41 -6.25 -1.57
C ARG A 67 1.27 -6.16 -0.05
N CYS A 68 0.03 -6.10 0.44
CA CYS A 68 -0.30 -5.94 1.86
C CYS A 68 0.45 -6.94 2.77
N ASN A 69 0.62 -8.17 2.28
CA ASN A 69 1.30 -9.25 2.99
C ASN A 69 2.78 -8.98 3.31
N LEU A 70 3.44 -8.03 2.65
CA LEU A 70 4.82 -7.62 2.96
C LEU A 70 4.91 -6.82 4.26
N VAL A 71 3.81 -6.19 4.68
CA VAL A 71 3.75 -5.35 5.87
C VAL A 71 3.29 -6.17 7.08
N LYS A 72 4.02 -6.04 8.19
CA LYS A 72 3.88 -6.88 9.38
C LYS A 72 3.41 -6.15 10.63
N SER A 73 3.24 -4.84 10.57
CA SER A 73 2.77 -4.04 11.70
C SER A 73 1.47 -3.31 11.37
N CYS A 74 0.63 -3.12 12.39
CA CYS A 74 -0.64 -2.38 12.30
C CYS A 74 -0.39 -0.96 11.76
N SER A 75 0.55 -0.24 12.38
CA SER A 75 0.87 1.15 12.01
C SER A 75 1.43 1.28 10.60
N ASP A 76 2.28 0.34 10.16
CA ASP A 76 2.80 0.37 8.80
C ASP A 76 1.72 0.02 7.77
N CYS A 77 0.80 -0.91 8.09
CA CYS A 77 -0.30 -1.30 7.21
C CYS A 77 -1.23 -0.11 6.92
N VAL A 78 -1.56 0.66 7.96
CA VAL A 78 -2.34 1.90 7.83
C VAL A 78 -1.53 2.99 7.11
N LYS A 79 -0.24 3.12 7.42
CA LYS A 79 0.65 4.13 6.80
C LYS A 79 0.82 3.95 5.29
N LEU A 80 0.66 2.72 4.77
CA LEU A 80 0.65 2.48 3.32
C LEU A 80 -0.40 3.33 2.61
N GLN A 81 -1.52 3.65 3.27
CA GLN A 81 -2.69 4.31 2.67
C GLN A 81 -3.21 3.58 1.42
N ASP A 82 -2.87 2.30 1.26
CA ASP A 82 -3.25 1.51 0.11
C ASP A 82 -4.72 1.10 0.25
N PRO A 83 -5.63 1.52 -0.65
CA PRO A 83 -7.05 1.19 -0.57
C PRO A 83 -7.35 -0.31 -0.70
N TYR A 84 -6.38 -1.09 -1.18
CA TYR A 84 -6.51 -2.55 -1.20
C TYR A 84 -6.11 -3.18 0.13
N CYS A 85 -5.39 -2.49 1.01
CA CYS A 85 -4.87 -3.04 2.24
C CYS A 85 -5.65 -2.54 3.47
N ALA A 86 -5.82 -3.41 4.45
CA ALA A 86 -6.19 -3.01 5.80
C ALA A 86 -5.59 -3.97 6.82
N TRP A 87 -5.47 -3.52 8.06
CA TRP A 87 -5.09 -4.39 9.15
C TRP A 87 -6.31 -5.17 9.62
N ASP A 88 -6.32 -6.48 9.41
CA ASP A 88 -7.30 -7.39 9.98
C ASP A 88 -6.96 -7.61 11.46
N THR A 89 -7.87 -7.29 12.37
CA THR A 89 -7.66 -7.43 13.82
C THR A 89 -7.84 -8.87 14.33
N MET A 90 -8.30 -9.79 13.48
CA MET A 90 -8.48 -11.21 13.83
C MET A 90 -7.18 -12.02 13.79
N ASP A 91 -7.19 -13.20 14.44
CA ASP A 91 -6.16 -14.25 14.33
C ASP A 91 -4.71 -13.75 14.36
N LYS A 92 -4.37 -13.03 15.44
CA LYS A 92 -3.05 -12.40 15.73
C LYS A 92 -2.73 -11.11 14.99
N GLY A 93 -3.63 -10.64 14.14
CA GLY A 93 -3.49 -9.38 13.44
C GLY A 93 -2.54 -9.47 12.26
N HIS A 94 -3.00 -9.09 11.06
CA HIS A 94 -2.13 -9.02 9.89
C HIS A 94 -2.66 -8.04 8.85
N CYS A 95 -1.74 -7.51 8.03
CA CYS A 95 -2.11 -6.67 6.91
C CYS A 95 -2.58 -7.56 5.75
N THR A 96 -3.83 -7.38 5.32
CA THR A 96 -4.47 -8.21 4.30
C THR A 96 -5.12 -7.38 3.21
N GLU A 97 -5.43 -8.03 2.08
CA GLU A 97 -6.29 -7.46 1.05
C GLU A 97 -7.73 -7.36 1.57
N VAL A 98 -8.34 -6.18 1.44
CA VAL A 98 -9.79 -6.04 1.61
C VAL A 98 -10.43 -6.36 0.26
N ALA A 99 -10.91 -7.61 0.11
CA ALA A 99 -11.50 -8.05 -1.14
C ALA A 99 -12.72 -7.18 -1.50
N ASN A 100 -12.68 -6.54 -2.68
CA ASN A 100 -13.88 -6.05 -3.35
C ASN A 100 -14.76 -7.26 -3.72
N GLY A 101 -15.55 -7.79 -2.79
CA GLY A 101 -16.48 -8.87 -3.09
C GLY A 101 -16.92 -9.78 -1.94
N SER A 102 -16.33 -9.73 -0.75
CA SER A 102 -17.03 -10.28 0.42
C SER A 102 -18.04 -9.25 0.88
N ASN A 103 -19.33 -9.52 0.68
CA ASN A 103 -20.48 -8.66 1.05
C ASN A 103 -20.60 -8.36 2.56
N GLU A 104 -19.57 -8.64 3.35
CA GLU A 104 -19.48 -8.32 4.76
C GLU A 104 -18.09 -7.73 5.03
N ILE A 105 -17.89 -6.46 4.69
CA ILE A 105 -16.93 -5.66 5.46
C ILE A 105 -17.50 -5.65 6.87
N LYS A 106 -17.04 -6.59 7.71
CA LYS A 106 -17.49 -6.66 9.09
C LYS A 106 -17.00 -5.38 9.77
N PRO A 107 -17.92 -4.52 10.25
CA PRO A 107 -17.50 -3.32 10.97
C PRO A 107 -16.59 -3.74 12.12
N PHE A 108 -15.57 -2.93 12.40
CA PHE A 108 -14.57 -3.16 13.47
C PHE A 108 -13.53 -4.28 13.25
N ARG A 109 -13.58 -5.03 12.14
CA ARG A 109 -12.54 -6.03 11.82
C ARG A 109 -11.31 -5.41 11.14
N TYR A 110 -11.52 -4.46 10.24
CA TYR A 110 -10.46 -3.90 9.42
C TYR A 110 -10.14 -2.47 9.88
N VAL A 111 -8.85 -2.19 10.10
CA VAL A 111 -8.35 -0.86 10.42
C VAL A 111 -7.62 -0.31 9.20
N GLN A 112 -8.11 0.81 8.68
CA GLN A 112 -7.47 1.58 7.62
C GLN A 112 -7.90 3.05 7.69
N ASP A 113 -6.97 3.95 7.36
CA ASP A 113 -7.22 5.36 7.09
C ASP A 113 -6.40 5.77 5.86
N ILE A 114 -7.07 5.82 4.71
CA ILE A 114 -6.46 6.16 3.41
C ILE A 114 -6.05 7.64 3.36
N ARG A 115 -6.73 8.53 4.11
CA ARG A 115 -6.51 9.97 4.05
C ARG A 115 -5.31 10.40 4.87
N SER A 116 -5.23 9.92 6.11
CA SER A 116 -4.20 10.37 7.06
C SER A 116 -3.04 9.37 7.21
N GLY A 117 -3.25 8.10 6.83
CA GLY A 117 -2.28 7.04 7.08
C GLY A 117 -2.02 6.80 8.57
N ASN A 118 -2.99 7.11 9.43
CA ASN A 118 -2.90 6.95 10.87
C ASN A 118 -4.23 6.49 11.48
N SER A 119 -4.19 5.68 12.55
CA SER A 119 -5.38 5.27 13.29
C SER A 119 -5.05 5.09 14.76
N SER A 120 -5.95 5.52 15.65
CA SER A 120 -5.81 5.28 17.10
C SER A 120 -5.80 3.79 17.47
N GLN A 121 -6.37 2.93 16.62
CA GLN A 121 -6.34 1.47 16.77
C GLN A 121 -5.00 0.85 16.36
N CYS A 122 -4.19 1.58 15.58
CA CYS A 122 -2.84 1.21 15.18
C CYS A 122 -1.84 2.30 15.62
N PRO A 123 -1.62 2.49 16.93
CA PRO A 123 -0.67 3.50 17.40
C PRO A 123 0.71 3.21 16.81
N ARG A 124 1.37 4.27 16.32
CA ARG A 124 2.74 4.15 15.84
C ARG A 124 3.58 3.63 17.00
N THR A 125 4.16 2.45 16.86
CA THR A 125 5.15 1.97 17.81
C THR A 125 6.27 3.00 17.83
N ALA A 126 6.48 3.64 18.98
CA ALA A 126 7.58 4.57 19.14
C ALA A 126 8.89 3.79 19.06
N ARG A 127 9.47 3.67 17.86
CA ARG A 127 10.83 3.18 17.68
C ARG A 127 11.79 4.37 17.60
N CYS A 128 12.39 4.62 18.76
CA CYS A 128 13.68 5.23 19.06
C CYS A 128 14.11 6.47 18.26
N TRP A 129 14.21 7.61 18.96
CA TRP A 129 15.16 8.67 18.63
C TRP A 129 16.58 8.21 18.99
N CYS A 130 17.52 8.33 18.06
CA CYS A 130 18.94 8.42 18.40
C CYS A 130 19.29 9.90 18.53
N ASP A 131 19.36 10.40 19.77
CA ASP A 131 20.19 11.57 20.07
C ASP A 131 21.46 11.07 20.76
N GLY A 132 22.60 11.58 20.33
CA GLY A 132 23.92 11.00 20.52
C GLY A 132 24.21 10.50 21.94
N SER A 133 24.10 9.18 22.13
CA SER A 133 24.65 8.39 23.25
C SER A 133 23.71 7.92 24.37
N ASN A 134 22.38 8.00 24.28
CA ASN A 134 21.53 7.29 25.26
C ASN A 134 20.20 6.75 24.70
N TRP A 135 19.93 5.48 25.02
CA TRP A 135 18.66 4.81 24.71
C TRP A 135 17.62 5.17 25.77
N LYS A 136 16.44 5.64 25.37
CA LYS A 136 15.25 5.67 26.23
C LYS A 136 14.04 5.14 25.46
N ALA A 137 13.39 4.13 26.03
CA ALA A 137 12.05 3.74 25.62
C ALA A 137 11.06 4.79 26.10
N SER A 138 10.19 5.28 25.22
CA SER A 138 8.98 6.00 25.63
C SER A 138 7.98 4.97 26.16
N GLY A 139 7.58 5.15 27.42
CA GLY A 139 6.66 4.27 28.15
C GLY A 139 5.24 4.24 27.60
#